data_AF-A0AAN4UAS7-F1
#
_entry.id   AF-A0AAN4UAS7-F1
#
_cell.length_a   1.000
_cell.length_b   1.000
_cell.length_c   1.000
_cell.angle_alpha   90.00
_cell.angle_beta   90.00
_cell.angle_gamma   90.00
#
_symmetry.space_group_name_H-M   'P 1'
#
loop_
_entity.id
_entity.type
_entity.pdbx_description
1 polymer ?
#
loop_
_entity_poly.entity_id
_entity_poly.type
_entity_poly.pdbx_seq_one_letter_code
_entity_poly.pdbx_strand_id
1 'polypeptide(L)' 'MHIHELLKKKGWSLSKLALEADIDKSKLSRLANEKRESLYIDYLIKIAETLDIDDLNEIVSIERVNDEETN' A
#
# COMPACT_ATOMS: atom_id res chain seq x y z
N MET A 1 3.43 -3.82 2.24
CA MET A 1 2.71 -2.54 2.53
C MET A 1 1.57 -2.82 3.48
N HIS A 2 1.10 -1.82 4.22
CA HIS A 2 0.13 -1.97 5.31
C HIS A 2 -1.32 -1.66 4.89
N ILE A 3 -1.62 -1.60 3.59
CA ILE A 3 -2.91 -1.18 3.04
C ILE A 3 -4.08 -1.93 3.68
N HIS A 4 -4.02 -3.26 3.77
CA HIS A 4 -5.13 -4.05 4.30
C HIS A 4 -5.46 -3.72 5.75
N GLU A 5 -4.45 -3.44 6.57
CA GLU A 5 -4.63 -3.06 7.97
C GLU A 5 -5.25 -1.67 8.10
N LEU A 6 -4.78 -0.71 7.30
CA LEU A 6 -5.33 0.65 7.25
C LEU A 6 -6.81 0.64 6.84
N LEU A 7 -7.14 -0.14 5.81
CA LEU A 7 -8.52 -0.27 5.32
C LEU A 7 -9.43 -0.93 6.37
N LYS A 8 -8.94 -1.95 7.07
CA LYS A 8 -9.68 -2.60 8.15
C LYS A 8 -10.00 -1.62 9.28
N LYS A 9 -9.05 -0.78 9.70
CA LYS A 9 -9.26 0.24 10.75
C LYS A 9 -10.32 1.27 10.34
N LYS A 10 -10.38 1.66 9.07
CA LYS A 10 -11.35 2.62 8.54
C LYS A 10 -12.68 2.00 8.07
N GLY A 11 -12.80 0.66 8.08
CA GLY A 11 -13.97 -0.04 7.55
C GLY A 11 -14.12 0.09 6.03
N TRP A 12 -13.02 0.25 5.29
CA TRP A 12 -13.01 0.43 3.85
C TRP A 12 -12.67 -0.86 3.12
N SER A 13 -13.13 -0.98 1.88
CA SER A 13 -12.68 -2.03 0.97
C SER A 13 -11.55 -1.50 0.07
N LEU A 14 -10.75 -2.42 -0.46
CA LEU A 14 -9.71 -2.08 -1.44
C LEU A 14 -10.31 -1.43 -2.71
N SER A 15 -11.51 -1.85 -3.12
CA SER A 15 -12.22 -1.26 -4.25
C SER A 15 -12.63 0.18 -3.98
N LYS A 16 -13.00 0.50 -2.74
CA LYS A 16 -13.31 1.88 -2.34
C LYS A 16 -12.06 2.73 -2.41
N LEU A 17 -10.94 2.28 -1.84
CA LEU A 17 -9.67 3.03 -1.93
C LEU A 17 -9.25 3.27 -3.39
N ALA A 18 -9.34 2.27 -4.26
CA ALA A 18 -9.02 2.43 -5.68
C ALA A 18 -9.84 3.53 -6.35
N LEU A 19 -11.15 3.59 -6.05
CA LEU A 19 -12.05 4.60 -6.57
C LEU A 19 -11.71 6.00 -6.03
N GLU A 20 -11.60 6.14 -4.70
CA GLU A 20 -11.39 7.44 -4.04
C GLU A 20 -9.99 8.03 -4.34
N ALA A 21 -8.97 7.17 -4.47
CA ALA A 21 -7.60 7.58 -4.78
C ALA A 21 -7.32 7.75 -6.27
N ASP A 22 -8.29 7.44 -7.13
CA ASP A 22 -8.09 7.41 -8.59
C ASP A 22 -6.87 6.55 -8.96
N ILE A 23 -6.86 5.31 -8.47
CA ILE A 23 -5.82 4.30 -8.74
C ILE A 23 -6.48 3.09 -9.37
N ASP A 24 -5.86 2.58 -10.44
CA ASP A 24 -6.31 1.33 -11.05
C ASP A 24 -6.38 0.20 -10.01
N LYS A 25 -7.53 -0.48 -9.93
CA LYS A 25 -7.78 -1.50 -8.93
C LYS A 25 -6.80 -2.66 -9.01
N SER A 26 -6.36 -3.05 -10.22
CA SER A 26 -5.40 -4.14 -10.38
C SER A 26 -4.03 -3.73 -9.85
N LYS A 27 -3.58 -2.51 -10.12
CA LYS A 27 -2.33 -1.95 -9.57
C LYS A 27 -2.39 -1.86 -8.05
N LEU A 28 -3.46 -1.30 -7.49
CA LEU A 28 -3.63 -1.22 -6.04
C LEU A 28 -3.66 -2.61 -5.39
N SER A 29 -4.29 -3.59 -6.05
CA SER A 29 -4.30 -4.99 -5.59
C SER A 29 -2.92 -5.62 -5.59
N ARG A 30 -2.08 -5.37 -6.60
CA ARG A 30 -0.72 -5.87 -6.58
C ARG A 30 0.08 -5.20 -5.46
N LEU A 31 0.00 -3.87 -5.32
CA LEU A 31 0.67 -3.13 -4.25
C LEU A 31 0.29 -3.59 -2.83
N ALA A 32 -0.98 -3.98 -2.65
CA ALA A 32 -1.47 -4.44 -1.36
C ALA A 32 -1.07 -5.89 -1.02
N ASN A 33 -0.74 -6.72 -2.01
CA ASN A 33 -0.56 -8.17 -1.83
C ASN A 33 0.86 -8.68 -2.17
N GLU A 34 1.59 -8.02 -3.05
CA GLU A 34 2.92 -8.44 -3.49
C GLU A 34 4.01 -7.95 -2.54
N LYS A 35 4.96 -8.82 -2.19
CA LYS A 35 6.09 -8.47 -1.31
C LYS A 35 7.16 -7.64 -2.02
N ARG A 36 7.25 -7.73 -3.34
CA ARG A 36 8.27 -7.05 -4.16
C ARG A 36 7.64 -6.55 -5.45
N GLU A 37 7.16 -5.31 -5.42
CA GLU A 37 6.68 -4.61 -6.61
C GLU A 37 7.31 -3.22 -6.69
N SER A 38 7.65 -2.79 -7.90
CA SER A 38 8.05 -1.39 -8.14
C SER A 38 6.86 -0.48 -7.89
N LEU A 39 7.05 0.48 -7.00
CA LEU A 39 6.04 1.43 -6.58
C LEU A 39 6.42 2.82 -7.08
N TYR A 40 5.48 3.50 -7.74
CA TYR A 40 5.60 4.93 -8.04
C TYR A 40 5.21 5.71 -6.79
N ILE A 41 6.03 6.68 -6.38
CA ILE A 41 5.79 7.48 -5.17
C ILE A 41 4.43 8.21 -5.21
N ASP A 42 3.98 8.59 -6.41
CA ASP A 42 2.67 9.22 -6.63
C ASP A 42 1.51 8.37 -6.11
N TYR A 43 1.61 7.02 -6.16
CA TYR A 43 0.59 6.16 -5.59
C TYR A 43 0.58 6.17 -4.07
N LEU A 44 1.75 6.30 -3.42
CA LEU A 44 1.79 6.49 -1.97
C LEU A 44 1.15 7.80 -1.56
N ILE A 45 1.45 8.89 -2.28
CA ILE A 45 0.88 10.22 -2.03
C ILE A 45 -0.64 10.17 -2.19
N LYS A 46 -1.15 9.63 -3.30
CA LYS A 46 -2.60 9.47 -3.52
C LYS A 46 -3.27 8.65 -2.40
N ILE A 47 -2.67 7.53 -1.98
CA ILE A 47 -3.21 6.73 -0.88
C ILE A 47 -3.21 7.52 0.43
N ALA A 48 -2.14 8.26 0.72
CA ALA A 48 -2.00 9.06 1.93
C ALA A 48 -3.06 10.17 1.99
N GLU A 49 -3.20 10.94 0.90
CA GLU A 49 -4.21 11.99 0.77
C GLU A 49 -5.63 11.44 0.91
N THR A 50 -5.95 10.33 0.24
CA THR A 50 -7.27 9.69 0.31
C THR A 50 -7.59 9.14 1.70
N LEU A 51 -6.58 8.63 2.41
CA LEU A 51 -6.75 8.07 3.73
C LEU A 51 -6.55 9.08 4.86
N ASP A 52 -6.26 10.35 4.55
CA ASP A 52 -5.96 11.39 5.54
C ASP A 52 -4.83 10.94 6.48
N ILE A 53 -3.69 10.58 5.88
CA ILE A 53 -2.49 10.08 6.55
C ILE A 53 -1.33 11.04 6.27
N ASP A 54 -0.74 11.60 7.33
CA ASP A 54 0.41 12.51 7.24
C ASP A 54 1.77 11.78 7.31
N ASP A 55 1.82 10.56 7.84
CA ASP A 55 3.04 9.75 7.94
C ASP A 55 3.00 8.55 6.97
N LEU A 56 3.81 8.62 5.90
CA LEU A 56 3.91 7.55 4.90
C LEU A 56 4.38 6.20 5.49
N ASN A 57 5.05 6.19 6.65
CA ASN A 57 5.44 4.95 7.31
C ASN A 57 4.25 4.11 7.76
N GLU A 58 3.06 4.72 7.92
CA GLU A 58 1.81 4.00 8.16
C GLU A 58 1.38 3.16 6.94
N ILE A 59 1.82 3.52 5.73
CA ILE A 59 1.44 2.86 4.47
C ILE A 59 2.52 1.85 4.04
N VAL A 60 3.79 2.23 4.16
CA VAL A 60 4.93 1.45 3.66
C VAL A 60 6.05 1.38 4.69
N SER A 61 6.76 0.25 4.72
CA SER A 61 7.96 0.08 5.54
C SER A 61 9.05 -0.59 4.72
N ILE A 62 10.30 -0.30 5.07
CA ILE A 62 11.47 -0.90 4.43
C ILE A 62 11.93 -2.07 5.30
N GLU A 63 11.96 -3.26 4.71
CA GLU A 63 12.51 -4.46 5.34
C GLU A 63 13.91 -4.74 4.78
N ARG A 64 14.85 -5.05 5.67
CA ARG A 64 16.15 -5.59 5.25
C ARG A 64 15.96 -7.05 4.91
N VAL A 65 16.34 -7.42 3.69
CA VAL A 65 16.43 -8.82 3.29
C VAL A 65 17.84 -9.30 3.67
N ASN A 66 17.94 -10.23 4.61
CA ASN A 66 19.19 -10.94 4.86
C ASN A 66 19.25 -12.12 3.88
N ASP A 67 20.27 -12.19 3.04
CA ASP A 67 20.43 -13.22 1.99
C ASP A 67 20.86 -14.60 2.54
N GLU A 68 20.46 -14.99 3.76
CA GLU A 68 20.90 -16.24 4.41
C GLU A 68 19.97 -17.45 4.21
N GLU A 69 18.88 -17.32 3.43
CA GLU A 69 18.04 -18.47 3.05
C GLU A 69 18.25 -18.84 1.59
N THR A 70 19.38 -19.50 1.33
CA THR A 70 19.49 -20.44 0.22
C THR A 70 20.26 -21.67 0.72
N ASN A 71 19.54 -22.57 1.39
CA ASN A 71 19.95 -23.95 1.65
C ASN A 71 18.93 -24.89 1.00
#